data_AF-A0A7C5HWR2-F1
#
_entry.id   AF-A0A7C5HWR2-F1
#
_cell.length_a   1.000
_cell.length_b   1.000
_cell.length_c   1.000
_cell.angle_alpha   90.00
_cell.angle_beta   90.00
_cell.angle_gamma   90.00
#
_symmetry.space_group_name_H-M   'P 1'
#
loop_
_entity.id
_entity.type
_entity.pdbx_description
1 polymer ?
#
loop_
_entity_poly.entity_id
_entity_poly.type
_entity_poly.pdbx_seq_one_letter_code
_entity_poly.pdbx_strand_id
1 'polypeptide(L)'
;MKKSMKNKGFTLIEVLITIAIIGILASVTLVSLNRSRVKANTAVLKSAVSSLRPALSVCCSKTANTTNAAVNPAANAEICSTAIGSSFPVAADLKATGVTYTSADCDGASPQPFIDVMVTGHSNTNCNGPAVIRVTENAIIFPAGC
;
A
#
# COMPACT_ATOMS: atom_id res chain seq x y z
N MET A 1 -41.80 52.12 -15.85
CA MET A 1 -40.41 52.54 -15.60
C MET A 1 -39.48 51.38 -15.92
N LYS A 2 -38.54 51.54 -16.86
CA LYS A 2 -37.70 50.44 -17.37
C LYS A 2 -36.33 50.51 -16.69
N LYS A 3 -36.05 49.56 -15.79
CA LYS A 3 -34.81 49.48 -15.01
C LYS A 3 -33.66 49.05 -15.92
N SER A 4 -32.75 49.98 -16.25
CA SER A 4 -31.54 49.69 -17.03
C SER A 4 -30.59 48.84 -16.18
N MET A 5 -30.34 47.59 -16.60
CA MET A 5 -29.38 46.70 -15.95
C MET A 5 -27.97 47.12 -16.39
N LYS A 6 -27.16 47.63 -15.46
CA LYS A 6 -25.74 47.91 -15.70
C LYS A 6 -24.99 46.58 -15.79
N ASN A 7 -24.56 46.19 -16.99
CA ASN A 7 -23.67 45.05 -17.17
C ASN A 7 -22.30 45.39 -16.58
N LYS A 8 -21.95 44.79 -15.44
CA LYS A 8 -20.61 44.86 -14.84
C LYS A 8 -19.74 43.79 -15.52
N GLY A 9 -18.74 44.21 -16.29
CA GLY A 9 -17.70 43.33 -16.81
C GLY A 9 -16.51 43.24 -15.84
N PHE A 10 -15.81 42.11 -15.86
CA PHE A 10 -14.52 41.96 -15.16
C PHE A 10 -13.44 42.79 -15.85
N THR A 11 -12.54 43.38 -15.05
CA THR A 11 -11.37 44.10 -15.57
C THR A 11 -10.27 43.12 -15.96
N LEU A 12 -9.47 43.48 -16.98
CA LEU A 12 -8.32 42.66 -17.40
C LEU A 12 -7.32 42.43 -16.26
N ILE A 13 -7.14 43.43 -15.40
CA ILE A 13 -6.24 43.34 -14.25
C ILE A 13 -6.74 42.35 -13.19
N GLU A 14 -8.05 42.27 -12.95
CA GLU A 14 -8.63 41.28 -12.03
C GLU A 14 -8.37 39.85 -12.52
N VAL A 15 -8.54 39.59 -13.82
CA VAL A 15 -8.29 38.26 -14.39
C VAL A 15 -6.79 37.92 -14.30
N LEU A 16 -5.92 38.88 -14.58
CA LEU A 16 -4.47 38.69 -14.60
C LEU A 16 -3.88 38.43 -13.20
N ILE A 17 -4.35 39.15 -12.18
CA ILE A 17 -3.92 38.91 -10.78
C ILE A 17 -4.48 37.57 -10.28
N THR A 18 -5.70 37.20 -10.65
CA THR A 18 -6.33 35.96 -10.19
C THR A 18 -5.55 34.73 -10.66
N ILE A 19 -5.16 34.68 -11.94
CA ILE A 19 -4.36 33.56 -12.44
C ILE A 19 -2.96 33.51 -11.80
N ALA A 20 -2.38 34.67 -11.47
CA ALA A 20 -1.10 34.74 -10.77
C ALA A 20 -1.19 34.15 -9.35
N ILE A 21 -2.22 34.52 -8.59
CA ILE A 21 -2.44 34.00 -7.23
C ILE A 21 -2.78 32.50 -7.25
N ILE A 22 -3.66 32.06 -8.15
CA ILE A 22 -3.99 30.64 -8.31
C ILE A 22 -2.72 29.84 -8.64
N GLY A 23 -1.84 30.36 -9.50
CA GLY A 23 -0.56 29.72 -9.83
C GLY A 23 0.33 29.48 -8.60
N ILE A 24 0.44 30.48 -7.72
CA ILE A 24 1.23 30.36 -6.48
C ILE A 24 0.61 29.32 -5.55
N LEU A 25 -0.71 29.40 -5.30
CA LEU A 25 -1.41 28.47 -4.41
C LEU A 25 -1.39 27.02 -4.95
N ALA A 26 -1.47 26.83 -6.27
CA ALA A 26 -1.42 25.53 -6.91
C ALA A 26 -0.06 24.82 -6.70
N SER A 27 1.05 25.58 -6.73
CA SER A 27 2.39 25.00 -6.56
C SER A 27 2.60 24.39 -5.16
N VAL A 28 2.17 25.08 -4.10
CA VAL A 28 2.33 24.63 -2.71
C VAL A 28 1.42 23.42 -2.42
N THR A 29 0.19 23.46 -2.93
CA THR A 29 -0.78 22.38 -2.71
C THR A 29 -0.37 21.08 -3.40
N LEU A 30 0.30 21.15 -4.56
CA LEU A 30 0.77 19.96 -5.28
C LEU A 30 1.81 19.16 -4.48
N VAL A 31 2.76 19.84 -3.83
CA VAL A 31 3.79 19.17 -3.00
C VAL A 31 3.15 18.46 -1.79
N SER A 32 2.20 19.13 -1.13
CA SER A 32 1.46 18.56 0.00
C SER A 32 0.63 17.33 -0.41
N LEU A 33 -0.04 17.41 -1.56
CA LEU A 33 -0.85 16.31 -2.09
C LEU A 33 -0.01 15.09 -2.46
N ASN A 34 1.18 15.28 -3.04
CA ASN A 34 2.07 14.16 -3.37
C ASN A 34 2.51 13.40 -2.11
N ARG A 35 2.95 14.11 -1.06
CA ARG A 35 3.28 13.48 0.24
C ARG A 35 2.10 12.73 0.85
N SER A 36 0.90 13.32 0.76
CA SER A 36 -0.33 12.70 1.26
C SER A 36 -0.68 11.41 0.50
N ARG A 37 -0.48 11.38 -0.84
CA ARG A 37 -0.68 10.18 -1.66
C ARG A 37 0.30 9.08 -1.31
N VAL A 38 1.58 9.40 -1.13
CA VAL A 38 2.59 8.42 -0.70
C VAL A 38 2.22 7.82 0.66
N LYS A 39 1.81 8.66 1.62
CA LYS A 39 1.35 8.19 2.95
C LYS A 39 0.10 7.30 2.85
N ALA A 40 -0.86 7.66 2.01
CA ALA A 40 -2.06 6.87 1.77
C ALA A 40 -1.73 5.49 1.17
N ASN A 41 -0.83 5.44 0.17
CA ASN A 41 -0.39 4.18 -0.44
C ASN A 41 0.33 3.30 0.58
N THR A 42 1.22 3.86 1.42
CA THR A 42 1.84 3.10 2.51
C THR A 42 0.81 2.56 3.50
N ALA A 43 -0.25 3.31 3.81
CA ALA A 43 -1.31 2.82 4.70
C ALA A 43 -2.08 1.63 4.08
N VAL A 44 -2.34 1.67 2.76
CA VAL A 44 -2.94 0.55 2.03
C VAL A 44 -2.04 -0.68 2.09
N LEU A 45 -0.73 -0.52 1.84
CA LEU A 45 0.25 -1.60 1.95
C LEU A 45 0.27 -2.20 3.36
N LYS A 46 0.28 -1.38 4.41
CA LYS A 46 0.23 -1.86 5.81
C LYS A 46 -1.05 -2.62 6.11
N SER A 47 -2.19 -2.14 5.62
CA SER A 47 -3.48 -2.82 5.78
C SER A 47 -3.50 -4.17 5.08
N ALA A 48 -3.02 -4.22 3.83
CA ALA A 48 -2.98 -5.44 3.03
C ALA A 48 -2.01 -6.48 3.61
N VAL A 49 -0.87 -6.07 4.15
CA VAL A 49 0.05 -7.00 4.83
C VAL A 49 -0.52 -7.49 6.17
N SER A 50 -1.36 -6.67 6.83
CA SER A 50 -1.97 -7.06 8.12
C SER A 50 -2.94 -8.23 8.02
N SER A 51 -3.52 -8.50 6.83
CA SER A 51 -4.36 -9.67 6.61
C SER A 51 -3.59 -10.99 6.58
N LEU A 52 -2.26 -10.96 6.40
CA LEU A 52 -1.42 -12.16 6.37
C LEU A 52 -1.25 -12.81 7.74
N ARG A 53 -1.31 -12.04 8.83
CA ARG A 53 -1.18 -12.57 10.20
C ARG A 53 -2.22 -13.62 10.57
N PRO A 54 -3.53 -13.33 10.49
CA PRO A 54 -4.55 -14.33 10.81
C PRO A 54 -4.45 -15.52 9.84
N ALA A 55 -4.17 -15.29 8.56
CA ALA A 55 -3.98 -16.35 7.59
C ALA A 55 -2.82 -17.28 7.98
N LEU A 56 -1.69 -16.74 8.44
CA LEU A 56 -0.55 -17.51 8.94
C LEU A 56 -0.93 -18.38 10.15
N SER A 57 -1.63 -17.81 11.14
CA SER A 57 -2.04 -18.56 12.34
C SER A 57 -3.02 -19.70 12.01
N VAL A 58 -3.97 -19.46 11.09
CA VAL A 58 -4.90 -20.49 10.62
C VAL A 58 -4.15 -21.55 9.80
N CYS A 59 -3.19 -21.12 8.97
CA CYS A 59 -2.33 -22.02 8.19
C CYS A 59 -1.64 -23.02 9.10
N CYS A 60 -0.97 -22.51 10.14
CA CYS A 60 -0.17 -23.32 11.05
C CYS A 60 -1.00 -24.11 12.06
N SER A 61 -2.26 -23.73 12.31
CA SER A 61 -3.16 -24.52 13.16
C SER A 61 -3.62 -25.85 12.54
N LYS A 62 -3.49 -26.01 11.20
CA LYS A 62 -3.90 -27.23 10.51
C LYS A 62 -2.74 -28.24 10.44
N THR A 63 -3.04 -29.50 10.78
CA THR A 63 -2.08 -30.60 10.69
C THR A 63 -1.53 -30.75 9.27
N ALA A 64 -0.21 -30.84 9.14
CA ALA A 64 0.51 -31.04 7.86
C ALA A 64 0.27 -29.94 6.80
N ASN A 65 -0.08 -28.73 7.23
CA ASN A 65 -0.22 -27.57 6.36
C ASN A 65 1.03 -26.68 6.47
N THR A 66 1.48 -26.13 5.34
CA THR A 66 2.67 -25.28 5.26
C THR A 66 2.34 -24.00 4.52
N THR A 67 3.20 -23.00 4.62
CA THR A 67 3.04 -21.73 3.90
C THR A 67 3.70 -21.84 2.53
N ASN A 68 3.04 -21.32 1.49
CA ASN A 68 3.63 -21.27 0.15
C ASN A 68 4.57 -20.05 0.03
N ALA A 69 5.67 -20.20 -0.69
CA ALA A 69 6.43 -19.07 -1.20
C ALA A 69 5.88 -18.65 -2.58
N ALA A 70 5.87 -17.35 -2.89
CA ALA A 70 5.33 -16.84 -4.14
C ALA A 70 6.06 -15.59 -4.63
N VAL A 71 6.30 -15.48 -5.94
CA VAL A 71 6.81 -14.27 -6.60
C VAL A 71 5.71 -13.76 -7.52
N ASN A 72 5.29 -12.51 -7.33
CA ASN A 72 4.18 -11.88 -8.08
C ASN A 72 2.98 -12.85 -8.25
N PRO A 73 2.37 -13.30 -7.14
CA PRO A 73 1.27 -14.23 -7.21
C PRO A 73 0.14 -13.69 -8.09
N ALA A 74 -0.48 -14.58 -8.86
CA ALA A 74 -1.75 -14.28 -9.52
C ALA A 74 -2.84 -14.06 -8.47
N ALA A 75 -3.97 -13.47 -8.89
CA ALA A 75 -5.14 -13.36 -8.03
C ALA A 75 -5.54 -14.74 -7.49
N ASN A 76 -5.92 -14.79 -6.21
CA ASN A 76 -6.34 -16.00 -5.50
C ASN A 76 -5.24 -17.06 -5.26
N ALA A 77 -3.95 -16.71 -5.44
CA ALA A 77 -2.87 -17.61 -5.04
C ALA A 77 -2.93 -17.87 -3.53
N GLU A 78 -3.16 -19.11 -3.15
CA GLU A 78 -3.33 -19.54 -1.75
C GLU A 78 -2.06 -19.35 -0.93
N ILE A 79 -2.24 -18.84 0.29
CA ILE A 79 -1.14 -18.64 1.25
C ILE A 79 -0.60 -19.99 1.74
N CYS A 80 -1.45 -21.02 1.78
CA CYS A 80 -1.14 -22.31 2.37
C CYS A 80 -1.08 -23.44 1.33
N SER A 81 -0.32 -24.49 1.62
CA SER A 81 -0.24 -25.67 0.77
C SER A 81 -1.59 -26.40 0.66
N THR A 82 -2.39 -26.37 1.74
CA THR A 82 -3.79 -26.81 1.75
C THR A 82 -4.70 -25.61 1.90
N ALA A 83 -5.72 -25.53 1.04
CA ALA A 83 -6.57 -24.35 0.97
C ALA A 83 -7.23 -23.98 2.31
N ILE A 84 -7.09 -22.72 2.71
CA ILE A 84 -7.76 -22.11 3.86
C ILE A 84 -8.71 -20.97 3.46
N GLY A 85 -8.84 -20.67 2.17
CA GLY A 85 -9.62 -19.57 1.65
C GLY A 85 -8.95 -18.21 1.83
N SER A 86 -7.63 -18.19 2.05
CA SER A 86 -6.83 -16.97 2.21
C SER A 86 -5.75 -16.92 1.13
N SER A 87 -5.69 -15.81 0.41
CA SER A 87 -4.78 -15.62 -0.72
C SER A 87 -3.80 -14.48 -0.48
N PHE A 88 -2.63 -14.58 -1.12
CA PHE A 88 -1.64 -13.51 -1.09
C PHE A 88 -2.21 -12.23 -1.73
N PRO A 89 -1.99 -11.05 -1.12
CA PRO A 89 -2.20 -9.78 -1.79
C PRO A 89 -1.39 -9.72 -3.09
N VAL A 90 -1.99 -9.24 -4.16
CA VAL A 90 -1.22 -9.04 -5.41
C VAL A 90 -0.45 -7.72 -5.33
N ALA A 91 0.54 -7.52 -6.21
CA ALA A 91 1.34 -6.28 -6.22
C ALA A 91 0.48 -5.00 -6.31
N ALA A 92 -0.65 -5.06 -7.04
CA ALA A 92 -1.59 -3.95 -7.18
C ALA A 92 -2.30 -3.59 -5.85
N ASP A 93 -2.59 -4.57 -4.99
CA ASP A 93 -3.18 -4.35 -3.67
C ASP A 93 -2.19 -3.62 -2.76
N LEU A 94 -0.90 -3.91 -2.92
CA LEU A 94 0.18 -3.28 -2.17
C LEU A 94 0.62 -1.93 -2.74
N LYS A 95 -0.02 -1.42 -3.81
CA LYS A 95 0.41 -0.21 -4.54
C LYS A 95 1.88 -0.28 -5.00
N ALA A 96 2.28 -1.47 -5.44
CA ALA A 96 3.63 -1.80 -5.87
C ALA A 96 3.64 -2.37 -7.29
N THR A 97 4.83 -2.44 -7.89
CA THR A 97 5.02 -3.06 -9.22
C THR A 97 5.32 -4.55 -9.11
N GLY A 98 5.91 -4.98 -7.98
CA GLY A 98 6.13 -6.39 -7.70
C GLY A 98 6.19 -6.68 -6.20
N VAL A 99 5.96 -7.95 -5.87
CA VAL A 99 6.03 -8.49 -4.51
C VAL A 99 6.60 -9.90 -4.53
N THR A 100 7.39 -10.24 -3.53
CA THR A 100 7.88 -11.59 -3.28
C THR A 100 7.57 -11.97 -1.83
N TYR A 101 6.98 -13.14 -1.67
CA TYR A 101 6.64 -13.77 -0.40
C TYR A 101 7.58 -14.94 -0.17
N THR A 102 8.31 -14.90 0.95
CA THR A 102 9.10 -16.02 1.44
C THR A 102 8.64 -16.37 2.83
N SER A 103 8.67 -17.65 3.20
CA SER A 103 8.18 -18.10 4.49
C SER A 103 9.16 -19.06 5.15
N ALA A 104 9.13 -19.13 6.49
CA ALA A 104 9.60 -20.30 7.21
C ALA A 104 8.40 -20.96 7.88
N ASP A 105 8.31 -22.27 7.65
CA ASP A 105 7.05 -22.99 7.67
C ASP A 105 6.50 -23.31 9.06
N CYS A 106 5.22 -23.69 9.03
CA CYS A 106 4.49 -24.33 10.13
C CYS A 106 4.90 -25.81 10.34
N ASP A 107 6.04 -26.23 9.82
CA ASP A 107 6.50 -27.62 9.78
C ASP A 107 7.06 -28.12 11.13
N GLY A 108 7.01 -27.28 12.17
CA GLY A 108 7.56 -27.56 13.49
C GLY A 108 9.09 -27.50 13.56
N ALA A 109 9.79 -27.24 12.45
CA ALA A 109 11.24 -27.05 12.42
C ALA A 109 11.65 -25.63 12.82
N SER A 110 10.75 -24.65 12.65
CA SER A 110 10.94 -23.27 13.09
C SER A 110 10.20 -23.00 14.40
N PRO A 111 10.87 -22.44 15.44
CA PRO A 111 10.21 -22.12 16.71
C PRO A 111 9.17 -20.99 16.58
N GLN A 112 9.18 -20.22 15.49
CA GLN A 112 8.15 -19.23 15.14
C GLN A 112 7.96 -19.18 13.61
N PRO A 113 6.74 -19.42 13.10
CA PRO A 113 6.46 -19.31 11.67
C PRO A 113 6.42 -17.83 11.24
N PHE A 114 6.86 -17.55 10.02
CA PHE A 114 6.82 -16.19 9.48
C PHE A 114 6.58 -16.15 7.97
N ILE A 115 6.06 -15.01 7.51
CA ILE A 115 5.99 -14.62 6.10
C ILE A 115 6.73 -13.29 5.94
N ASP A 116 7.76 -13.29 5.12
CA ASP A 116 8.45 -12.10 4.67
C ASP A 116 7.87 -11.61 3.36
N VAL A 117 7.56 -10.32 3.31
CA VAL A 117 7.05 -9.63 2.14
C VAL A 117 8.10 -8.65 1.66
N MET A 118 8.71 -8.94 0.52
CA MET A 118 9.60 -8.03 -0.19
C MET A 118 8.81 -7.31 -1.28
N VAL A 119 8.72 -5.98 -1.18
CA VAL A 119 7.97 -5.16 -2.13
C VAL A 119 8.94 -4.45 -3.08
N THR A 120 8.55 -4.22 -4.33
CA THR A 120 9.33 -3.48 -5.33
C THR A 120 8.45 -2.49 -6.08
N GLY A 121 8.98 -1.28 -6.34
CA GLY A 121 8.26 -0.25 -7.10
C GLY A 121 7.11 0.43 -6.34
N HIS A 122 7.09 0.38 -5.00
CA HIS A 122 6.14 1.15 -4.19
C HIS A 122 6.54 2.65 -4.15
N SER A 123 5.55 3.55 -4.05
CA SER A 123 5.76 5.01 -4.06
C SER A 123 6.53 5.54 -2.84
N ASN A 124 6.48 4.83 -1.72
CA ASN A 124 7.41 5.02 -0.61
C ASN A 124 8.60 4.07 -0.80
N THR A 125 9.76 4.63 -1.14
CA THR A 125 10.98 3.87 -1.43
C THR A 125 11.55 3.12 -0.23
N ASN A 126 11.23 3.55 1.00
CA ASN A 126 11.66 2.86 2.22
C ASN A 126 10.95 1.51 2.40
N CYS A 127 9.82 1.28 1.71
CA CYS A 127 9.11 0.00 1.70
C CYS A 127 9.65 -0.97 0.65
N ASN A 128 10.53 -0.52 -0.25
CA ASN A 128 11.08 -1.38 -1.29
C ASN A 128 12.28 -2.18 -0.77
N GLY A 129 12.53 -3.35 -1.35
CA GLY A 129 13.67 -4.21 -1.03
C GLY A 129 15.02 -3.48 -1.10
N PRO A 130 16.07 -3.97 -0.41
CA PRO A 130 16.21 -5.33 0.13
C PRO A 130 15.59 -5.55 1.52
N ALA A 131 15.07 -4.51 2.18
CA ALA A 131 14.40 -4.67 3.46
C ALA A 131 13.03 -5.37 3.27
N VAL A 132 12.76 -6.40 4.07
CA VAL A 132 11.50 -7.16 4.04
C VAL A 132 10.57 -6.70 5.15
N ILE A 133 9.27 -6.80 4.90
CA ILE A 133 8.25 -6.68 5.93
C ILE A 133 8.05 -8.08 6.50
N ARG A 134 8.38 -8.27 7.78
CA ARG A 134 8.28 -9.58 8.42
C ARG A 134 6.96 -9.70 9.18
N VAL A 135 6.17 -10.68 8.79
CA VAL A 135 4.90 -11.05 9.43
C VAL A 135 5.14 -12.30 10.28
N THR A 136 4.86 -12.20 11.57
CA THR A 136 4.86 -13.32 12.52
C THR A 136 3.48 -13.41 13.15
N GLU A 137 3.21 -14.46 13.92
CA GLU A 137 1.94 -14.60 14.65
C GLU A 137 1.71 -13.43 15.62
N ASN A 138 2.77 -12.92 16.24
CA ASN A 138 2.70 -11.93 17.31
C ASN A 138 2.90 -10.47 16.85
N ALA A 139 3.60 -10.25 15.73
CA ALA A 139 3.94 -8.90 15.26
C ALA A 139 4.08 -8.80 13.74
N ILE A 140 3.92 -7.58 13.22
CA ILE A 140 4.38 -7.18 11.88
C ILE A 140 5.49 -6.18 12.06
N ILE A 141 6.64 -6.45 11.46
CA ILE A 141 7.82 -5.59 11.51
C ILE A 141 7.98 -4.97 10.13
N PHE A 142 7.84 -3.65 10.07
CA PHE A 142 8.06 -2.87 8.86
C PHE A 142 9.49 -2.30 8.85
N PRO A 143 10.13 -2.15 7.67
CA PRO A 143 11.35 -1.39 7.52
C PRO A 143 11.21 0.04 8.04
N ALA A 144 12.31 0.63 8.54
CA ALA A 144 12.29 2.01 9.03
C ALA A 144 11.87 2.98 7.91
N GLY A 145 10.88 3.85 8.18
CA GLY A 145 10.36 4.79 7.18
C GLY A 145 9.34 4.19 6.22
N CYS A 146 9.06 2.88 6.34
CA CYS A 146 7.82 2.26 5.89
C CYS A 146 6.78 2.32 7.03
#